data_AF-A0A3A8T861-F1
#
_entry.id   AF-A0A3A8T861-F1
#
_cell.length_a   1.000
_cell.length_b   1.000
_cell.length_c   1.000
_cell.angle_alpha   90.00
_cell.angle_beta   90.00
_cell.angle_gamma   90.00
#
_symmetry.space_group_name_H-M   'P 1'
#
loop_
_entity.id
_entity.type
_entity.pdbx_description
1 polymer ?
#
loop_
_entity_poly.entity_id
_entity_poly.type
_entity_poly.pdbx_seq_one_letter_code
_entity_poly.pdbx_strand_id
1 'polypeptide(L)'
;MNRFALLLLVLPVSLACGRDGTTAVPSSQSQKACGTPASSETVRIMQGLQPHCEGCHAQGARGYFASVDAFQSLMVSDPRLVKAGSPEESELIRLLEGRGSAAFKQMPIGEKSYAQLVSDGTAKLSVADVRAWIQSLSTQQRDARPDPEAPRITRMSATQVQRALYQQLGLTHDDFFSSATEFGIPMAESYEDERYPMQPPDAVPAPRQHTTGERFYGLGGGSVFNQSTPDRTASPTFALTLTQVSQRWCRLALAKTGNTALFPAGSKRTADAVDVKATLRRWSLRFLGERFTDAQVDALYADVFVPLSTPTDTEPAYVGVCSYFIRHPHWIFY
;
A
#
# COMPACT_ATOMS: atom_id res chain seq x y z
N MET A 1 -29.84 39.26 53.93
CA MET A 1 -28.43 38.98 53.59
C MET A 1 -28.40 38.25 52.25
N ASN A 2 -27.65 38.81 51.28
CA ASN A 2 -27.22 38.33 49.94
C ASN A 2 -28.25 37.63 49.03
N ARG A 3 -28.89 38.28 48.03
CA ARG A 3 -28.40 38.78 46.71
C ARG A 3 -27.79 37.69 45.79
N PHE A 4 -28.54 37.30 44.75
CA PHE A 4 -28.01 37.10 43.39
C PHE A 4 -29.11 37.43 42.37
N ALA A 5 -28.83 38.44 41.54
CA ALA A 5 -29.71 38.94 40.48
C ALA A 5 -29.38 38.23 39.17
N LEU A 6 -30.41 37.73 38.49
CA LEU A 6 -30.33 37.11 37.17
C LEU A 6 -30.48 38.23 36.10
N LEU A 7 -29.43 38.46 35.32
CA LEU A 7 -29.43 39.43 34.22
C LEU A 7 -29.83 38.70 32.93
N LEU A 8 -31.03 38.99 32.42
CA LEU A 8 -31.53 38.59 31.10
C LEU A 8 -31.01 39.59 30.06
N LEU A 9 -30.18 39.12 29.12
CA LEU A 9 -29.64 39.91 28.03
C LEU A 9 -30.43 39.60 26.75
N VAL A 10 -31.19 40.60 26.31
CA VAL A 10 -31.92 40.65 25.04
C VAL A 10 -30.93 41.12 23.96
N LEU A 11 -30.84 40.43 22.82
CA LEU A 11 -30.11 40.88 21.63
C LEU A 11 -31.06 40.95 20.42
N PRO A 12 -30.88 41.94 19.52
CA PRO A 12 -31.86 42.35 18.54
C PRO A 12 -31.78 41.57 17.22
N VAL A 13 -32.93 41.47 16.56
CA VAL A 13 -33.10 41.05 15.17
C VAL A 13 -32.80 42.25 14.27
N SER A 14 -31.82 42.11 13.37
CA SER A 14 -31.57 43.06 12.28
C SER A 14 -31.82 42.39 10.94
N LEU A 15 -32.79 42.92 10.19
CA LEU A 15 -33.11 42.56 8.81
C LEU A 15 -32.46 43.53 7.82
N ALA A 16 -32.10 42.98 6.66
CA ALA A 16 -31.97 43.58 5.33
C ALA A 16 -30.63 44.22 4.89
N CYS A 17 -30.05 43.63 3.83
CA CYS A 17 -29.93 44.26 2.51
C CYS A 17 -29.85 43.16 1.43
N GLY A 18 -30.74 43.23 0.44
CA GLY A 18 -30.70 42.43 -0.79
C GLY A 18 -30.30 43.29 -2.00
N ARG A 19 -30.14 42.61 -3.15
CA ARG A 19 -29.70 43.03 -4.50
C ARG A 19 -28.19 42.89 -4.76
N ASP A 20 -27.68 42.33 -5.86
CA ASP A 20 -28.25 41.92 -7.15
C ASP A 20 -27.48 40.71 -7.72
N GLY A 21 -28.14 39.99 -8.63
CA GLY A 21 -27.63 38.78 -9.26
C GLY A 21 -26.32 38.99 -10.03
N THR A 22 -25.30 38.28 -9.59
CA THR A 22 -24.39 37.56 -10.47
C THR A 22 -24.16 36.23 -9.78
N THR A 23 -24.51 35.12 -10.43
CA THR A 23 -24.00 33.81 -10.05
C THR A 23 -22.49 33.87 -10.17
N ALA A 24 -21.83 34.24 -9.07
CA ALA A 24 -20.44 33.95 -8.87
C ALA A 24 -20.35 32.43 -8.87
N VAL A 25 -20.07 31.86 -10.04
CA VAL A 25 -19.38 30.57 -10.12
C VAL A 25 -18.25 30.71 -9.11
N PRO A 26 -18.17 29.88 -8.07
CA PRO A 26 -17.02 29.93 -7.18
C PRO A 26 -15.84 29.63 -8.08
N SER A 27 -15.07 30.66 -8.42
CA SER A 27 -13.80 30.50 -9.09
C SER A 27 -13.04 29.54 -8.19
N SER A 28 -12.68 28.37 -8.72
CA SER A 28 -11.68 27.51 -8.13
C SER A 28 -10.37 28.30 -8.12
N GLN A 29 -10.26 29.28 -7.22
CA GLN A 29 -8.98 29.66 -6.68
C GLN A 29 -8.46 28.36 -6.08
N SER A 30 -7.62 27.71 -6.87
CA SER A 30 -6.66 26.69 -6.43
C SER A 30 -6.32 27.02 -4.98
N GLN A 31 -6.84 26.20 -4.06
CA GLN A 31 -6.50 26.30 -2.66
C GLN A 31 -5.00 26.14 -2.61
N LYS A 32 -4.27 27.26 -2.52
CA LYS A 32 -2.81 27.29 -2.58
C LYS A 32 -2.28 26.17 -1.69
N ALA A 33 -1.52 25.26 -2.29
CA ALA A 33 -0.75 24.27 -1.56
C ALA A 33 0.00 25.00 -0.44
N CYS A 34 -0.04 24.47 0.78
CA CYS A 34 0.70 25.00 1.92
C CYS A 34 2.17 24.55 1.86
N GLY A 35 2.57 23.86 0.79
CA GLY A 35 3.94 23.45 0.53
C GLY A 35 4.70 24.47 -0.32
N THR A 36 6.04 24.37 -0.29
CA THR A 36 6.91 25.15 -1.16
C THR A 36 6.62 24.78 -2.63
N PRO A 37 6.26 25.73 -3.50
CA PRO A 37 6.01 25.45 -4.91
C PRO A 37 7.33 25.06 -5.61
N ALA A 38 7.24 24.23 -6.64
CA ALA A 38 8.40 23.85 -7.43
C ALA A 38 9.00 25.08 -8.15
N SER A 39 10.31 25.29 -7.98
CA SER A 39 11.03 26.29 -8.77
C SER A 39 11.26 25.79 -10.21
N SER A 40 11.55 26.69 -11.14
CA SER A 40 11.95 26.31 -12.50
C SER A 40 13.17 25.37 -12.51
N GLU A 41 14.07 25.56 -11.55
CA GLU A 41 15.24 24.70 -11.39
C GLU A 41 14.86 23.30 -10.90
N THR A 42 13.93 23.19 -9.94
CA THR A 42 13.40 21.88 -9.53
C THR A 42 12.74 21.14 -10.71
N VAL A 43 12.00 21.85 -11.56
CA VAL A 43 11.40 21.26 -12.77
C VAL A 43 12.47 20.77 -13.75
N ARG A 44 13.56 21.55 -13.95
CA ARG A 44 14.71 21.15 -14.77
C ARG A 44 15.36 19.86 -14.25
N ILE A 45 15.55 19.77 -12.94
CA ILE A 45 16.12 18.57 -12.29
C ILE A 45 15.20 17.37 -12.47
N MET A 46 13.90 17.53 -12.22
CA MET A 46 12.91 16.47 -12.44
C MET A 46 12.98 15.94 -13.88
N GLN A 47 12.92 16.82 -14.87
CA GLN A 47 12.98 16.45 -16.29
C GLN A 47 14.32 15.80 -16.68
N GLY A 48 15.43 16.21 -16.06
CA GLY A 48 16.75 15.61 -16.30
C GLY A 48 16.90 14.21 -15.72
N LEU A 49 16.23 13.91 -14.61
CA LEU A 49 16.20 12.58 -13.98
C LEU A 49 15.19 11.64 -14.64
N GLN A 50 14.09 12.19 -15.15
CA GLN A 50 12.92 11.45 -15.63
C GLN A 50 13.25 10.26 -16.57
N PRO A 51 14.09 10.38 -17.61
CA PRO A 51 14.33 9.28 -18.57
C PRO A 51 14.87 7.98 -17.95
N HIS A 52 15.51 8.08 -16.79
CA HIS A 52 16.15 6.94 -16.11
C HIS A 52 15.48 6.56 -14.79
N CYS A 53 14.56 7.40 -14.30
CA CYS A 53 13.92 7.20 -13.01
C CYS A 53 12.41 6.94 -13.12
N GLU A 54 11.74 7.50 -14.12
CA GLU A 54 10.28 7.46 -14.25
C GLU A 54 9.74 6.04 -14.38
N GLY A 55 10.42 5.14 -15.11
CA GLY A 55 9.92 3.78 -15.35
C GLY A 55 9.54 3.00 -14.07
N CYS A 56 10.23 3.26 -12.96
CA CYS A 56 9.93 2.66 -11.65
C CYS A 56 9.28 3.64 -10.65
N HIS A 57 9.20 4.94 -10.99
CA HIS A 57 8.76 6.02 -10.11
C HIS A 57 7.65 6.89 -10.72
N ALA A 58 6.97 6.42 -11.76
CA ALA A 58 5.82 7.09 -12.36
C ALA A 58 4.55 6.96 -11.52
N GLN A 59 4.45 5.90 -10.71
CA GLN A 59 3.28 5.55 -9.93
C GLN A 59 3.73 4.97 -8.57
N GLY A 60 2.81 4.71 -7.64
CA GLY A 60 3.18 4.19 -6.32
C GLY A 60 3.24 5.23 -5.22
N ALA A 61 3.43 4.77 -3.98
CA ALA A 61 3.89 5.58 -2.86
C ALA A 61 5.25 6.29 -3.11
N ARG A 62 5.93 5.95 -4.21
CA ARG A 62 7.16 6.57 -4.73
C ARG A 62 6.97 7.07 -6.17
N GLY A 63 5.75 7.48 -6.52
CA GLY A 63 5.36 8.07 -7.80
C GLY A 63 5.91 9.49 -7.99
N TYR A 64 7.20 9.69 -7.73
CA TYR A 64 7.83 11.01 -7.73
C TYR A 64 7.74 11.72 -9.09
N PHE A 65 7.61 10.96 -10.18
CA PHE A 65 7.55 11.51 -11.54
C PHE A 65 6.13 11.53 -12.11
N ALA A 66 5.10 11.30 -11.29
CA ALA A 66 3.70 11.39 -11.73
C ALA A 66 3.30 12.82 -12.16
N SER A 67 3.88 13.83 -11.51
CA SER A 67 3.68 15.25 -11.79
C SER A 67 4.79 16.09 -11.15
N VAL A 68 4.89 17.37 -11.53
CA VAL A 68 5.79 18.34 -10.86
C VAL A 68 5.46 18.47 -9.37
N ASP A 69 4.17 18.48 -9.04
CA ASP A 69 3.71 18.59 -7.65
C ASP A 69 4.04 17.34 -6.84
N ALA A 70 3.94 16.15 -7.45
CA ALA A 70 4.36 14.89 -6.83
C ALA A 70 5.88 14.89 -6.57
N PHE A 71 6.69 15.34 -7.53
CA PHE A 71 8.14 15.44 -7.35
C PHE A 71 8.49 16.37 -6.17
N GLN A 72 7.91 17.57 -6.17
CA GLN A 72 8.14 18.59 -5.15
C GLN A 72 7.68 18.14 -3.75
N SER A 73 6.48 17.57 -3.64
CA SER A 73 5.85 17.23 -2.36
C SER A 73 6.35 15.91 -1.76
N LEU A 74 6.69 14.92 -2.60
CA LEU A 74 7.06 13.57 -2.17
C LEU A 74 8.57 13.34 -2.12
N MET A 75 9.36 13.99 -2.99
CA MET A 75 10.82 13.86 -3.01
C MET A 75 11.52 15.08 -2.42
N VAL A 76 11.30 16.27 -3.00
CA VAL A 76 12.07 17.48 -2.65
C VAL A 76 11.81 17.93 -1.22
N SER A 77 10.56 17.80 -0.78
CA SER A 77 10.11 18.19 0.56
C SER A 77 10.26 17.09 1.61
N ASP A 78 10.78 15.90 1.26
CA ASP A 78 11.10 14.83 2.23
C ASP A 78 12.60 14.91 2.62
N PRO A 79 12.93 15.36 3.84
CA PRO A 79 14.32 15.53 4.28
C PRO A 79 15.11 14.21 4.36
N ARG A 80 14.42 13.06 4.33
CA ARG A 80 15.08 11.74 4.25
C ARG A 80 15.64 11.47 2.86
N LEU A 81 15.07 12.09 1.82
CA LEU A 81 15.48 11.94 0.43
C LEU A 81 16.32 13.11 -0.04
N VAL A 82 15.89 14.34 0.25
CA VAL A 82 16.56 15.59 -0.12
C VAL A 82 16.66 16.50 1.11
N LYS A 83 17.87 16.65 1.65
CA LYS A 83 18.16 17.59 2.75
C LYS A 83 18.65 18.90 2.16
N ALA A 84 17.75 19.88 2.09
CA ALA A 84 18.03 21.22 1.55
C ALA A 84 19.29 21.85 2.17
N GLY A 85 20.18 22.35 1.32
CA GLY A 85 21.47 22.92 1.73
C GLY A 85 22.54 21.90 2.14
N SER A 86 22.24 20.60 2.14
CA SER A 86 23.16 19.54 2.60
C SER A 86 23.14 18.33 1.66
N PRO A 87 23.78 18.43 0.47
CA PRO A 87 23.77 17.36 -0.53
C PRO A 87 24.35 16.03 -0.03
N GLU A 88 25.42 16.06 0.79
CA GLU A 88 26.05 14.84 1.34
C GLU A 88 25.14 14.04 2.29
N GLU A 89 24.17 14.73 2.89
CA GLU A 89 23.21 14.13 3.80
C GLU A 89 21.96 13.61 3.08
N SER A 90 21.79 13.95 1.80
CA SER A 90 20.63 13.58 0.99
C SER A 90 20.77 12.16 0.44
N GLU A 91 19.78 11.31 0.72
CA GLU A 91 19.77 9.94 0.19
C GLU A 91 19.73 9.91 -1.34
N LEU A 92 19.12 10.91 -2.00
CA LEU A 92 19.13 11.04 -3.45
C LEU A 92 20.57 11.04 -4.02
N ILE A 93 21.47 11.85 -3.45
CA ILE A 93 22.87 11.91 -3.88
C ILE A 93 23.57 10.57 -3.66
N ARG A 94 23.35 9.96 -2.49
CA ARG A 94 23.92 8.64 -2.19
C ARG A 94 23.48 7.59 -3.19
N LEU A 95 22.20 7.56 -3.56
CA LEU A 95 21.67 6.61 -4.54
C LEU A 95 22.26 6.85 -5.94
N LEU A 96 22.38 8.11 -6.39
CA LEU A 96 22.99 8.42 -7.70
C LEU A 96 24.48 8.06 -7.75
N GLU A 97 25.17 8.10 -6.61
CA GLU A 97 26.59 7.75 -6.48
C GLU A 97 26.84 6.28 -6.11
N GLY A 98 25.79 5.47 -5.95
CA GLY A 98 25.92 4.05 -5.59
C GLY A 98 26.28 3.76 -4.13
N ARG A 99 26.00 4.71 -3.23
CA ARG A 99 26.30 4.68 -1.79
C ARG A 99 25.04 4.70 -0.91
N GLY A 100 23.89 4.27 -1.44
CA GLY A 100 22.60 4.25 -0.75
C GLY A 100 22.64 3.53 0.61
N SER A 101 21.92 4.08 1.58
CA SER A 101 21.91 3.59 2.96
C SER A 101 20.86 2.49 3.19
N ALA A 102 19.79 2.47 2.39
CA ALA A 102 18.68 1.53 2.51
C ALA A 102 18.93 0.20 1.75
N ALA A 103 17.84 -0.48 1.38
CA ALA A 103 17.84 -1.77 0.68
C ALA A 103 18.52 -1.73 -0.70
N PHE A 104 18.50 -0.58 -1.37
CA PHE A 104 19.18 -0.38 -2.65
C PHE A 104 20.41 0.51 -2.45
N LYS A 105 21.54 0.10 -3.03
CA LYS A 105 22.79 0.87 -2.98
C LYS A 105 22.85 1.93 -4.09
N GLN A 106 22.14 1.74 -5.19
CA GLN A 106 22.16 2.67 -6.30
C GLN A 106 20.80 2.87 -6.94
N MET A 107 20.63 4.02 -7.59
CA MET A 107 19.57 4.30 -8.54
C MET A 107 20.18 4.95 -9.80
N PRO A 108 19.72 4.60 -11.02
CA PRO A 108 18.76 3.53 -11.33
C PRO A 108 19.25 2.14 -10.92
N ILE A 109 18.31 1.21 -10.71
CA ILE A 109 18.65 -0.19 -10.42
C ILE A 109 19.03 -0.84 -11.74
N GLY A 110 20.25 -1.39 -11.83
CA GLY A 110 20.76 -2.03 -13.04
C GLY A 110 22.27 -2.23 -12.98
N GLU A 111 22.85 -2.66 -14.10
CA GLU A 111 24.30 -2.88 -14.21
C GLU A 111 25.11 -1.57 -14.27
N LYS A 112 24.53 -0.51 -14.83
CA LYS A 112 25.19 0.80 -14.96
C LYS A 112 24.82 1.73 -13.79
N SER A 113 25.83 2.37 -13.21
CA SER A 113 25.63 3.47 -12.27
C SER A 113 25.15 4.74 -12.99
N TYR A 114 24.52 5.66 -12.28
CA TYR A 114 24.08 6.92 -12.90
C TYR A 114 25.26 7.73 -13.47
N ALA A 115 26.42 7.70 -12.82
CA ALA A 115 27.64 8.31 -13.34
C ALA A 115 28.07 7.71 -14.69
N GLN A 116 27.93 6.39 -14.87
CA GLN A 116 28.18 5.73 -16.16
C GLN A 116 27.13 6.15 -17.19
N LEU A 117 25.86 6.27 -16.82
CA LEU A 117 24.81 6.76 -17.73
C LEU A 117 25.09 8.18 -18.24
N VAL A 118 25.65 9.05 -17.40
CA VAL A 118 26.10 10.39 -17.77
C VAL A 118 27.31 10.34 -18.69
N SER A 119 28.33 9.53 -18.36
CA SER A 119 29.52 9.35 -19.19
C SER A 119 29.19 8.79 -20.58
N ASP A 120 28.21 7.90 -20.67
CA ASP A 120 27.73 7.31 -21.91
C ASP A 120 26.82 8.27 -22.72
N GLY A 121 26.52 9.46 -22.19
CA GLY A 121 25.67 10.47 -22.81
C GLY A 121 24.17 10.13 -22.80
N THR A 122 23.78 9.02 -22.16
CA THR A 122 22.38 8.60 -22.05
C THR A 122 21.63 9.40 -21.00
N ALA A 123 22.29 9.83 -19.92
CA ALA A 123 21.79 10.81 -18.97
C ALA A 123 22.49 12.15 -19.23
N LYS A 124 21.71 13.23 -19.29
CA LYS A 124 22.25 14.59 -19.57
C LYS A 124 22.51 15.40 -18.30
N LEU A 125 21.86 15.04 -17.19
CA LEU A 125 21.98 15.74 -15.93
C LEU A 125 23.11 15.11 -15.11
N SER A 126 24.11 15.90 -14.71
CA SER A 126 25.22 15.37 -13.90
C SER A 126 24.83 15.29 -12.42
N VAL A 127 25.49 14.39 -11.68
CA VAL A 127 25.34 14.35 -10.21
C VAL A 127 25.79 15.67 -9.56
N ALA A 128 26.78 16.35 -10.15
CA ALA A 128 27.23 17.66 -9.71
C ALA A 128 26.13 18.73 -9.83
N ASP A 129 25.33 18.70 -10.89
CA ASP A 129 24.18 19.60 -11.06
C ASP A 129 23.11 19.34 -10.00
N VAL A 130 22.81 18.07 -9.71
CA VAL A 130 21.86 17.70 -8.64
C VAL A 130 22.39 18.16 -7.28
N ARG A 131 23.68 17.99 -6.99
CA ARG A 131 24.32 18.48 -5.75
C ARG A 131 24.19 20.00 -5.63
N ALA A 132 24.52 20.73 -6.70
CA ALA A 132 24.44 22.19 -6.72
C ALA A 132 23.00 22.67 -6.50
N TRP A 133 22.02 22.00 -7.12
CA TRP A 133 20.61 22.27 -6.88
C TRP A 133 20.24 22.06 -5.41
N ILE A 134 20.55 20.90 -4.81
CA ILE A 134 20.24 20.63 -3.39
C ILE A 134 20.91 21.66 -2.48
N GLN A 135 22.16 22.04 -2.78
CA GLN A 135 22.89 23.06 -2.02
C GLN A 135 22.20 24.43 -2.06
N SER A 136 21.53 24.75 -3.17
CA SER A 136 20.80 26.01 -3.36
C SER A 136 19.38 26.01 -2.77
N LEU A 137 18.84 24.84 -2.40
CA LEU A 137 17.50 24.75 -1.83
C LEU A 137 17.44 25.43 -0.47
N SER A 138 16.44 26.30 -0.29
CA SER A 138 16.01 26.77 1.01
C SER A 138 15.19 25.70 1.76
N THR A 139 14.82 25.95 3.01
CA THR A 139 13.94 25.05 3.77
C THR A 139 12.66 24.76 2.97
N GLN A 140 12.44 23.49 2.68
CA GLN A 140 11.27 23.03 1.94
C GLN A 140 10.13 22.76 2.93
N GLN A 141 9.00 23.43 2.75
CA GLN A 141 7.80 23.15 3.51
C GLN A 141 7.04 22.03 2.81
N ARG A 142 6.89 20.91 3.52
CA ARG A 142 6.01 19.83 3.08
C ARG A 142 4.55 20.25 3.31
N ASP A 143 3.71 20.17 2.28
CA ASP A 143 2.27 20.23 2.50
C ASP A 143 1.88 18.98 3.30
N ALA A 144 1.36 19.17 4.51
CA ALA A 144 0.88 18.08 5.34
C ALA A 144 -0.43 17.48 4.79
N ARG A 145 -1.09 18.19 3.87
CA ARG A 145 -2.28 17.69 3.20
C ARG A 145 -1.88 16.69 2.12
N PRO A 146 -2.49 15.49 2.10
CA PRO A 146 -2.26 14.54 1.02
C PRO A 146 -2.64 15.15 -0.33
N ASP A 147 -1.74 15.13 -1.30
CA ASP A 147 -2.04 15.51 -2.68
C ASP A 147 -3.24 14.67 -3.18
N PRO A 148 -4.37 15.30 -3.58
CA PRO A 148 -5.53 14.58 -4.10
C PRO A 148 -5.23 13.83 -5.39
N GLU A 149 -4.27 14.30 -6.19
CA GLU A 149 -3.94 13.76 -7.52
C GLU A 149 -2.71 12.85 -7.51
N ALA A 150 -1.96 12.77 -6.40
CA ALA A 150 -0.86 11.83 -6.29
C ALA A 150 -1.37 10.39 -6.38
N PRO A 151 -0.76 9.51 -7.21
CA PRO A 151 -1.12 8.09 -7.26
C PRO A 151 -0.98 7.44 -5.88
N ARG A 152 -2.10 7.24 -5.17
CA ARG A 152 -2.12 6.70 -3.80
C ARG A 152 -2.04 5.17 -3.78
N ILE A 153 -1.13 4.61 -4.56
CA ILE A 153 -0.82 3.18 -4.51
C ILE A 153 -0.04 2.95 -3.19
N THR A 154 -0.77 2.60 -2.14
CA THR A 154 -0.23 2.35 -0.80
C THR A 154 -0.35 0.87 -0.52
N ARG A 155 0.70 0.26 0.04
CA ARG A 155 0.60 -1.13 0.50
C ARG A 155 -0.57 -1.26 1.48
N MET A 156 -1.41 -2.25 1.29
CA MET A 156 -2.46 -2.61 2.24
C MET A 156 -1.86 -2.75 3.64
N SER A 157 -2.48 -2.09 4.62
CA SER A 157 -2.17 -2.32 6.05
C SER A 157 -2.50 -3.76 6.45
N ALA A 158 -1.93 -4.25 7.55
CA ALA A 158 -2.24 -5.59 8.08
C ALA A 158 -3.75 -5.81 8.29
N THR A 159 -4.48 -4.80 8.77
CA THR A 159 -5.95 -4.85 8.91
C THR A 159 -6.66 -4.95 7.56
N GLN A 160 -6.20 -4.23 6.54
CA GLN A 160 -6.75 -4.35 5.19
C GLN A 160 -6.47 -5.73 4.61
N VAL A 161 -5.25 -6.26 4.75
CA VAL A 161 -4.89 -7.62 4.33
C VAL A 161 -5.80 -8.64 4.99
N GLN A 162 -5.94 -8.60 6.32
CA GLN A 162 -6.80 -9.51 7.07
C GLN A 162 -8.25 -9.48 6.57
N ARG A 163 -8.84 -8.28 6.43
CA ARG A 163 -10.22 -8.11 5.97
C ARG A 163 -10.43 -8.56 4.53
N ALA A 164 -9.50 -8.21 3.64
CA ALA A 164 -9.57 -8.62 2.25
C ALA A 164 -9.46 -10.14 2.11
N LEU A 165 -8.57 -10.79 2.88
CA LEU A 165 -8.47 -12.24 2.90
C LEU A 165 -9.76 -12.89 3.40
N TYR A 166 -10.38 -12.40 4.49
CA TYR A 166 -11.69 -12.89 4.92
C TYR A 166 -12.73 -12.82 3.80
N GLN A 167 -12.88 -11.64 3.18
CA GLN A 167 -13.90 -11.41 2.16
C GLN A 167 -13.64 -12.19 0.86
N GLN A 168 -12.41 -12.14 0.34
CA GLN A 168 -12.07 -12.74 -0.94
C GLN A 168 -11.97 -14.26 -0.85
N LEU A 169 -11.55 -14.81 0.30
CA LEU A 169 -11.47 -16.25 0.51
C LEU A 169 -12.75 -16.87 1.08
N GLY A 170 -13.76 -16.07 1.44
CA GLY A 170 -15.00 -16.58 2.07
C GLY A 170 -14.76 -17.13 3.47
N LEU A 171 -13.72 -16.63 4.12
CA LEU A 171 -13.36 -16.99 5.48
C LEU A 171 -14.01 -16.00 6.47
N THR A 172 -14.18 -16.44 7.70
CA THR A 172 -14.80 -15.69 8.79
C THR A 172 -13.94 -15.80 10.04
N HIS A 173 -14.20 -14.95 11.03
CA HIS A 173 -13.51 -14.99 12.33
C HIS A 173 -13.60 -16.40 12.94
N ASP A 174 -14.79 -17.02 12.88
CA ASP A 174 -15.07 -18.35 13.41
C ASP A 174 -14.32 -19.50 12.72
N ASP A 175 -13.65 -19.26 11.58
CA ASP A 175 -12.78 -20.29 10.99
C ASP A 175 -11.46 -20.43 11.79
N PHE A 176 -11.09 -19.41 12.55
CA PHE A 176 -9.80 -19.29 13.25
C PHE A 176 -9.94 -19.25 14.77
N PHE A 177 -11.05 -18.71 15.27
CA PHE A 177 -11.24 -18.40 16.67
C PHE A 177 -12.54 -18.96 17.21
N SER A 178 -12.53 -19.35 18.47
CA SER A 178 -13.71 -19.61 19.28
C SER A 178 -13.88 -18.52 20.33
N SER A 179 -15.12 -18.28 20.75
CA SER A 179 -15.40 -17.34 21.83
C SER A 179 -14.92 -17.90 23.16
N ALA A 180 -14.21 -17.09 23.92
CA ALA A 180 -13.79 -17.37 25.29
C ALA A 180 -14.07 -16.16 26.18
N THR A 181 -13.89 -16.32 27.49
CA THR A 181 -14.03 -15.23 28.45
C THR A 181 -12.99 -15.38 29.53
N GLU A 182 -12.32 -14.27 29.86
CA GLU A 182 -11.31 -14.24 30.91
C GLU A 182 -11.52 -12.98 31.75
N PHE A 183 -11.70 -13.13 33.07
CA PHE A 183 -12.07 -12.04 33.98
C PHE A 183 -13.28 -11.19 33.53
N GLY A 184 -14.25 -11.81 32.85
CA GLY A 184 -15.44 -11.12 32.32
C GLY A 184 -15.21 -10.34 31.02
N ILE A 185 -14.02 -10.43 30.43
CA ILE A 185 -13.68 -9.80 29.15
C ILE A 185 -13.88 -10.82 28.02
N PRO A 186 -14.59 -10.48 26.93
CA PRO A 186 -14.68 -11.34 25.75
C PRO A 186 -13.30 -11.55 25.12
N MET A 187 -12.92 -12.82 24.98
CA MET A 187 -11.65 -13.23 24.40
C MET A 187 -11.86 -14.04 23.11
N ALA A 188 -10.91 -13.95 22.20
CA ALA A 188 -10.77 -14.82 21.03
C ALA A 188 -9.72 -15.90 21.31
N GLU A 189 -10.16 -17.14 21.48
CA GLU A 189 -9.31 -18.32 21.64
C GLU A 189 -9.02 -18.91 20.26
N SER A 190 -7.75 -19.03 19.88
CA SER A 190 -7.40 -19.64 18.61
C SER A 190 -7.57 -21.16 18.65
N TYR A 191 -8.15 -21.76 17.60
CA TYR A 191 -8.33 -23.22 17.56
C TYR A 191 -6.99 -23.98 17.55
N GLU A 192 -6.11 -23.56 16.64
CA GLU A 192 -4.79 -24.16 16.44
C GLU A 192 -3.88 -23.17 15.70
N ASP A 193 -2.60 -23.13 16.05
CA ASP A 193 -1.65 -22.23 15.41
C ASP A 193 -1.44 -22.56 13.92
N GLU A 194 -1.69 -23.82 13.53
CA GLU A 194 -1.61 -24.24 12.13
C GLU A 194 -2.61 -23.52 11.23
N ARG A 195 -3.72 -22.98 11.74
CA ARG A 195 -4.64 -22.17 10.91
C ARG A 195 -4.09 -20.79 10.59
N TYR A 196 -2.95 -20.42 11.15
CA TYR A 196 -2.34 -19.10 11.04
C TYR A 196 -3.36 -18.02 11.45
N PRO A 197 -3.96 -18.15 12.65
CA PRO A 197 -4.83 -17.12 13.16
C PRO A 197 -4.03 -15.80 13.26
N MET A 198 -4.66 -14.71 12.85
CA MET A 198 -4.04 -13.40 12.85
C MET A 198 -5.04 -12.40 13.37
N GLN A 199 -4.67 -11.64 14.40
CA GLN A 199 -5.49 -10.55 14.92
C GLN A 199 -4.60 -9.49 15.58
N PRO A 200 -5.03 -8.21 15.56
CA PRO A 200 -4.36 -7.17 16.32
C PRO A 200 -4.34 -7.48 17.83
N PRO A 201 -3.27 -7.14 18.57
CA PRO A 201 -3.25 -7.24 20.03
C PRO A 201 -4.30 -6.38 20.74
N ASP A 202 -4.79 -5.34 20.06
CA ASP A 202 -5.85 -4.43 20.47
C ASP A 202 -7.22 -4.77 19.87
N ALA A 203 -7.38 -5.96 19.29
CA ALA A 203 -8.67 -6.43 18.80
C ALA A 203 -9.70 -6.63 19.92
N VAL A 204 -10.98 -6.55 19.56
CA VAL A 204 -12.11 -6.96 20.41
C VAL A 204 -12.96 -7.94 19.59
N PRO A 205 -13.19 -9.20 20.04
CA PRO A 205 -12.69 -9.82 21.28
C PRO A 205 -11.16 -9.85 21.39
N ALA A 206 -10.63 -9.76 22.62
CA ALA A 206 -9.19 -9.65 22.85
C ALA A 206 -8.47 -11.00 22.61
N PRO A 207 -7.26 -11.00 22.04
CA PRO A 207 -6.51 -12.24 21.84
C PRO A 207 -6.20 -12.91 23.18
N ARG A 208 -6.60 -14.18 23.35
CA ARG A 208 -6.17 -14.98 24.51
C ARG A 208 -4.74 -15.50 24.38
N GLN A 209 -4.25 -15.65 23.15
CA GLN A 209 -2.93 -16.20 22.84
C GLN A 209 -2.06 -15.21 22.04
N HIS A 210 -0.76 -15.17 22.36
CA HIS A 210 0.20 -14.22 21.77
C HIS A 210 0.57 -14.48 20.30
N THR A 211 0.54 -15.73 19.82
CA THR A 211 0.97 -16.12 18.46
C THR A 211 0.19 -15.44 17.33
N THR A 212 -1.02 -14.98 17.64
CA THR A 212 -1.91 -14.28 16.71
C THR A 212 -1.43 -12.87 16.38
N GLY A 213 -0.71 -12.23 17.31
CA GLY A 213 -0.17 -10.89 17.15
C GLY A 213 1.11 -10.86 16.31
N GLU A 214 1.97 -11.87 16.41
CA GLU A 214 3.24 -11.91 15.66
C GLU A 214 3.03 -11.88 14.14
N ARG A 215 2.06 -12.65 13.62
CA ARG A 215 1.70 -12.63 12.20
C ARG A 215 1.12 -11.29 11.77
N PHE A 216 0.32 -10.66 12.64
CA PHE A 216 -0.23 -9.34 12.38
C PHE A 216 0.88 -8.28 12.29
N TYR A 217 1.86 -8.33 13.19
CA TYR A 217 3.06 -7.51 13.13
C TYR A 217 3.94 -7.81 11.92
N GLY A 218 4.08 -9.08 11.55
CA GLY A 218 4.80 -9.50 10.34
C GLY A 218 4.22 -8.89 9.06
N LEU A 219 2.91 -8.63 9.03
CA LEU A 219 2.25 -7.89 7.95
C LEU A 219 2.33 -6.36 8.07
N GLY A 220 3.11 -5.85 9.03
CA GLY A 220 3.27 -4.42 9.31
C GLY A 220 2.13 -3.82 10.13
N GLY A 221 1.42 -4.63 10.91
CA GLY A 221 0.44 -4.18 11.88
C GLY A 221 1.10 -3.35 12.99
N GLY A 222 0.34 -2.44 13.60
CA GLY A 222 0.73 -1.74 14.83
C GLY A 222 -0.20 -2.12 15.97
N SER A 223 0.08 -1.62 17.17
CA SER A 223 -0.79 -1.80 18.33
C SER A 223 -0.66 -0.62 19.27
N VAL A 224 -1.80 -0.10 19.73
CA VAL A 224 -1.81 0.95 20.75
C VAL A 224 -1.33 0.40 22.10
N PHE A 225 -1.76 -0.81 22.48
CA PHE A 225 -1.35 -1.44 23.75
C PHE A 225 0.15 -1.66 23.85
N ASN A 226 0.78 -2.06 22.73
CA ASN A 226 2.22 -2.30 22.70
C ASN A 226 3.03 -1.08 22.21
N GLN A 227 2.37 0.07 22.03
CA GLN A 227 2.98 1.32 21.54
C GLN A 227 3.78 1.14 20.24
N SER A 228 3.30 0.27 19.35
CA SER A 228 3.94 0.00 18.06
C SER A 228 3.17 0.69 16.92
N THR A 229 3.90 1.40 16.06
CA THR A 229 3.31 2.10 14.91
C THR A 229 3.17 1.14 13.73
N PRO A 230 2.05 1.18 12.97
CA PRO A 230 1.92 0.40 11.75
C PRO A 230 3.02 0.73 10.73
N ASP A 231 3.62 -0.29 10.13
CA ASP A 231 4.64 -0.15 9.09
C ASP A 231 4.07 -0.58 7.74
N ARG A 232 3.98 0.34 6.78
CA ARG A 232 3.47 0.05 5.42
C ARG A 232 4.58 -0.20 4.39
N THR A 233 5.83 -0.35 4.81
CA THR A 233 6.92 -0.69 3.90
C THR A 233 6.77 -2.11 3.34
N ALA A 234 7.22 -2.30 2.10
CA ALA A 234 7.40 -3.63 1.53
C ALA A 234 8.75 -4.18 2.03
N SER A 235 8.70 -4.93 3.13
CA SER A 235 9.88 -5.52 3.77
C SER A 235 9.98 -7.04 3.50
N PRO A 236 11.17 -7.65 3.68
CA PRO A 236 11.30 -9.11 3.63
C PRO A 236 10.36 -9.81 4.62
N THR A 237 10.21 -9.27 5.82
CA THR A 237 9.28 -9.80 6.84
C THR A 237 7.83 -9.80 6.34
N PHE A 238 7.39 -8.72 5.70
CA PHE A 238 6.07 -8.66 5.08
C PHE A 238 5.91 -9.73 4.00
N ALA A 239 6.85 -9.83 3.07
CA ALA A 239 6.77 -10.78 1.96
C ALA A 239 6.75 -12.25 2.44
N LEU A 240 7.58 -12.58 3.43
CA LEU A 240 7.62 -13.92 4.04
C LEU A 240 6.33 -14.24 4.78
N THR A 241 5.83 -13.31 5.59
CA THR A 241 4.58 -13.49 6.36
C THR A 241 3.39 -13.64 5.41
N LEU A 242 3.27 -12.77 4.40
CA LEU A 242 2.19 -12.84 3.41
C LEU A 242 2.25 -14.16 2.63
N THR A 243 3.44 -14.67 2.31
CA THR A 243 3.58 -15.96 1.62
C THR A 243 3.00 -17.10 2.42
N GLN A 244 3.34 -17.20 3.70
CA GLN A 244 2.85 -18.29 4.54
C GLN A 244 1.35 -18.17 4.82
N VAL A 245 0.89 -16.95 5.16
CA VAL A 245 -0.53 -16.67 5.42
C VAL A 245 -1.37 -16.96 4.18
N SER A 246 -0.97 -16.46 3.00
CA SER A 246 -1.72 -16.66 1.76
C SER A 246 -1.84 -18.14 1.40
N GLN A 247 -0.76 -18.91 1.50
CA GLN A 247 -0.81 -20.35 1.22
C GLN A 247 -1.73 -21.07 2.20
N ARG A 248 -1.60 -20.83 3.51
CA ARG A 248 -2.40 -21.53 4.52
C ARG A 248 -3.88 -21.15 4.45
N TRP A 249 -4.19 -19.86 4.30
CA TRP A 249 -5.57 -19.40 4.24
C TRP A 249 -6.25 -19.80 2.93
N CYS A 250 -5.54 -19.80 1.80
CA CYS A 250 -6.05 -20.40 0.56
C CYS A 250 -6.40 -21.88 0.76
N ARG A 251 -5.53 -22.66 1.41
CA ARG A 251 -5.81 -24.06 1.70
C ARG A 251 -7.05 -24.24 2.58
N LEU A 252 -7.17 -23.44 3.65
CA LEU A 252 -8.34 -23.44 4.53
C LEU A 252 -9.63 -23.10 3.76
N ALA A 253 -9.58 -22.09 2.89
CA ALA A 253 -10.70 -21.67 2.07
C ALA A 253 -11.14 -22.75 1.07
N LEU A 254 -10.19 -23.47 0.45
CA LEU A 254 -10.49 -24.59 -0.45
C LEU A 254 -11.13 -25.78 0.29
N ALA A 255 -10.75 -25.99 1.55
CA ALA A 255 -11.30 -27.06 2.39
C ALA A 255 -12.65 -26.70 3.03
N LYS A 256 -13.00 -25.41 3.10
CA LYS A 256 -14.23 -24.93 3.74
C LYS A 256 -15.47 -25.39 2.96
N THR A 257 -16.31 -26.18 3.62
CA THR A 257 -17.56 -26.66 3.04
C THR A 257 -18.51 -25.49 2.76
N GLY A 258 -19.10 -25.47 1.56
CA GLY A 258 -20.03 -24.41 1.17
C GLY A 258 -19.37 -23.07 0.85
N ASN A 259 -18.05 -23.02 0.70
CA ASN A 259 -17.37 -21.78 0.34
C ASN A 259 -17.63 -21.37 -1.12
N THR A 260 -18.55 -20.43 -1.30
CA THR A 260 -18.91 -19.91 -2.63
C THR A 260 -18.01 -18.76 -3.10
N ALA A 261 -17.02 -18.35 -2.30
CA ALA A 261 -16.14 -17.24 -2.65
C ALA A 261 -15.18 -17.61 -3.78
N LEU A 262 -14.57 -18.80 -3.68
CA LEU A 262 -13.59 -19.30 -4.66
C LEU A 262 -14.27 -20.05 -5.81
N PHE A 263 -15.38 -20.71 -5.54
CA PHE A 263 -16.08 -21.57 -6.49
C PHE A 263 -17.56 -21.21 -6.53
N PRO A 264 -18.16 -21.00 -7.71
CA PRO A 264 -19.61 -20.88 -7.82
C PRO A 264 -20.32 -22.08 -7.16
N ALA A 265 -21.54 -21.86 -6.66
CA ALA A 265 -22.32 -22.92 -6.04
C ALA A 265 -22.44 -24.15 -6.96
N GLY A 266 -22.15 -25.34 -6.42
CA GLY A 266 -22.18 -26.61 -7.16
C GLY A 266 -20.93 -26.93 -7.98
N SER A 267 -19.98 -26.01 -8.13
CA SER A 267 -18.70 -26.32 -8.79
C SER A 267 -17.73 -27.04 -7.85
N LYS A 268 -16.88 -27.89 -8.42
CA LYS A 268 -15.87 -28.68 -7.71
C LYS A 268 -14.48 -28.40 -8.27
N ARG A 269 -13.45 -28.60 -7.45
CA ARG A 269 -12.06 -28.63 -7.92
C ARG A 269 -11.92 -29.73 -8.98
N THR A 270 -11.26 -29.39 -10.08
CA THR A 270 -11.04 -30.28 -11.23
C THR A 270 -9.64 -30.08 -11.78
N ALA A 271 -9.12 -31.11 -12.44
CA ALA A 271 -7.87 -31.07 -13.20
C ALA A 271 -8.09 -30.68 -14.67
N ASP A 272 -9.35 -30.60 -15.12
CA ASP A 272 -9.68 -30.23 -16.50
C ASP A 272 -9.18 -28.82 -16.83
N ALA A 273 -8.43 -28.70 -17.92
CA ALA A 273 -7.78 -27.46 -18.30
C ALA A 273 -8.78 -26.33 -18.60
N VAL A 274 -9.93 -26.64 -19.20
CA VAL A 274 -10.94 -25.64 -19.56
C VAL A 274 -11.56 -25.07 -18.29
N ASP A 275 -11.96 -25.93 -17.37
CA ASP A 275 -12.57 -25.53 -16.10
C ASP A 275 -11.59 -24.79 -15.17
N VAL A 276 -10.33 -25.22 -15.12
CA VAL A 276 -9.27 -24.54 -14.36
C VAL A 276 -9.08 -23.13 -14.92
N LYS A 277 -8.86 -22.98 -16.23
CA LYS A 277 -8.68 -21.67 -16.87
C LYS A 277 -9.89 -20.75 -16.69
N ALA A 278 -11.12 -21.30 -16.73
CA ALA A 278 -12.32 -20.54 -16.41
C ALA A 278 -12.33 -20.06 -14.94
N THR A 279 -11.82 -20.87 -14.02
CA THR A 279 -11.65 -20.49 -12.61
C THR A 279 -10.61 -19.39 -12.43
N LEU A 280 -9.45 -19.50 -13.09
CA LEU A 280 -8.40 -18.48 -13.05
C LEU A 280 -8.89 -17.12 -13.56
N ARG A 281 -9.70 -17.10 -14.63
CA ARG A 281 -10.35 -15.87 -15.12
C ARG A 281 -11.24 -15.23 -14.05
N ARG A 282 -12.08 -16.03 -13.37
CA ARG A 282 -12.93 -15.51 -12.28
C ARG A 282 -12.11 -14.98 -11.11
N TRP A 283 -11.03 -15.66 -10.76
CA TRP A 283 -10.15 -15.25 -9.66
C TRP A 283 -9.39 -13.97 -9.99
N SER A 284 -8.93 -13.77 -11.23
CA SER A 284 -8.31 -12.50 -11.64
C SER A 284 -9.23 -11.30 -11.35
N LEU A 285 -10.52 -11.42 -11.67
CA LEU A 285 -11.49 -10.37 -11.39
C LEU A 285 -11.78 -10.23 -9.89
N ARG A 286 -11.87 -11.34 -9.16
CA ARG A 286 -12.20 -11.31 -7.72
C ARG A 286 -11.07 -10.73 -6.86
N PHE A 287 -9.82 -11.11 -7.15
CA PHE A 287 -8.66 -10.70 -6.36
C PHE A 287 -8.11 -9.36 -6.83
N LEU A 288 -8.02 -9.14 -8.15
CA LEU A 288 -7.31 -7.99 -8.71
C LEU A 288 -8.27 -6.94 -9.29
N GLY A 289 -9.56 -7.23 -9.44
CA GLY A 289 -10.49 -6.34 -10.13
C GLY A 289 -10.26 -6.26 -11.64
N GLU A 290 -9.41 -7.13 -12.19
CA GLU A 290 -8.97 -7.09 -13.58
C GLU A 290 -9.37 -8.36 -14.34
N ARG A 291 -9.59 -8.22 -15.64
CA ARG A 291 -9.82 -9.38 -16.52
C ARG A 291 -8.51 -9.74 -17.20
N PHE A 292 -7.97 -10.90 -16.85
CA PHE A 292 -6.81 -11.43 -17.56
C PHE A 292 -7.16 -11.79 -19.01
N THR A 293 -6.23 -11.50 -19.91
CA THR A 293 -6.26 -11.99 -21.30
C THR A 293 -6.06 -13.50 -21.34
N ASP A 294 -6.44 -14.13 -22.45
CA ASP A 294 -6.26 -15.58 -22.62
C ASP A 294 -4.79 -16.00 -22.49
N ALA A 295 -3.86 -15.20 -23.03
CA ALA A 295 -2.43 -15.43 -22.90
C ALA A 295 -1.96 -15.40 -21.43
N GLN A 296 -2.46 -14.46 -20.62
CA GLN A 296 -2.13 -14.39 -19.19
C GLN A 296 -2.70 -15.57 -18.40
N VAL A 297 -3.92 -16.01 -18.74
CA VAL A 297 -4.54 -17.20 -18.12
C VAL A 297 -3.78 -18.46 -18.48
N ASP A 298 -3.37 -18.59 -19.75
CA ASP A 298 -2.59 -19.71 -20.24
C ASP A 298 -1.20 -19.78 -19.59
N ALA A 299 -0.53 -18.64 -19.44
CA ALA A 299 0.73 -18.54 -18.71
C ALA A 299 0.56 -18.94 -17.24
N LEU A 300 -0.43 -18.38 -16.53
CA LEU A 300 -0.68 -18.74 -15.13
C LEU A 300 -1.01 -20.23 -14.96
N TYR A 301 -1.77 -20.81 -15.89
CA TYR A 301 -2.06 -22.23 -15.91
C TYR A 301 -0.79 -23.06 -16.13
N ALA A 302 0.03 -22.74 -17.12
CA ALA A 302 1.24 -23.49 -17.47
C ALA A 302 2.36 -23.34 -16.43
N ASP A 303 2.55 -22.14 -15.89
CA ASP A 303 3.71 -21.81 -15.04
C ASP A 303 3.46 -22.09 -13.57
N VAL A 304 2.20 -22.08 -13.12
CA VAL A 304 1.85 -22.24 -11.70
C VAL A 304 0.95 -23.44 -11.45
N PHE A 305 -0.13 -23.62 -12.23
CA PHE A 305 -1.08 -24.70 -11.97
C PHE A 305 -0.50 -26.07 -12.35
N VAL A 306 -0.03 -26.23 -13.59
CA VAL A 306 0.47 -27.51 -14.12
C VAL A 306 1.62 -28.09 -13.27
N PRO A 307 2.66 -27.33 -12.86
CA PRO A 307 3.79 -27.88 -12.11
C PRO A 307 3.41 -28.36 -10.71
N LEU A 308 2.32 -27.84 -10.15
CA LEU A 308 1.84 -28.16 -8.80
C LEU A 308 0.68 -29.17 -8.82
N SER A 309 0.11 -29.46 -9.99
CA SER A 309 -0.99 -30.40 -10.12
C SER A 309 -0.43 -31.80 -10.30
N THR A 310 -1.03 -32.76 -9.60
CA THR A 310 -0.75 -34.19 -9.80
C THR A 310 -1.99 -34.88 -10.37
N PRO A 311 -1.87 -36.08 -10.96
CA PRO A 311 -3.03 -36.82 -11.48
C PRO A 311 -4.11 -37.11 -10.42
N THR A 312 -3.70 -37.20 -9.14
CA THR A 312 -4.57 -37.60 -8.02
C THR A 312 -4.95 -36.44 -7.10
N ASP A 313 -4.22 -35.32 -7.16
CA ASP A 313 -4.44 -34.18 -6.29
C ASP A 313 -4.16 -32.85 -7.00
N THR A 314 -5.17 -31.99 -7.01
CA THR A 314 -5.12 -30.64 -7.57
C THR A 314 -5.05 -29.57 -6.48
N GLU A 315 -5.16 -29.94 -5.20
CA GLU A 315 -5.13 -28.99 -4.08
C GLU A 315 -3.87 -28.11 -4.08
N PRO A 316 -2.64 -28.64 -4.22
CA PRO A 316 -1.44 -27.82 -4.21
C PRO A 316 -1.44 -26.79 -5.34
N ALA A 317 -1.95 -27.17 -6.52
CA ALA A 317 -2.08 -26.26 -7.67
C ALA A 317 -3.06 -25.12 -7.39
N TYR A 318 -4.26 -25.41 -6.87
CA TYR A 318 -5.24 -24.40 -6.49
C TYR A 318 -4.73 -23.49 -5.36
N VAL A 319 -3.99 -24.02 -4.38
CA VAL A 319 -3.32 -23.21 -3.35
C VAL A 319 -2.26 -22.31 -3.99
N GLY A 320 -1.46 -22.85 -4.91
CA GLY A 320 -0.45 -22.12 -5.66
C GLY A 320 -1.03 -20.92 -6.39
N VAL A 321 -2.03 -21.13 -7.24
CA VAL A 321 -2.67 -20.03 -8.00
C VAL A 321 -3.46 -19.06 -7.11
N CYS A 322 -4.11 -19.51 -6.03
CA CYS A 322 -4.79 -18.63 -5.08
C CYS A 322 -3.77 -17.71 -4.37
N SER A 323 -2.67 -18.29 -3.89
CA SER A 323 -1.60 -17.53 -3.25
C SER A 323 -0.86 -16.60 -4.22
N TYR A 324 -0.81 -16.94 -5.51
CA TYR A 324 -0.26 -16.06 -6.56
C TYR A 324 -1.06 -14.76 -6.63
N PHE A 325 -2.40 -14.82 -6.67
CA PHE A 325 -3.23 -13.63 -6.74
C PHE A 325 -3.09 -12.72 -5.51
N ILE A 326 -3.02 -13.30 -4.30
CA ILE A 326 -2.81 -12.53 -3.06
C ILE A 326 -1.42 -11.88 -3.02
N ARG A 327 -0.40 -12.53 -3.59
CA ARG A 327 0.97 -11.99 -3.64
C ARG A 327 1.22 -11.10 -4.84
N HIS A 328 0.21 -10.90 -5.70
CA HIS A 328 0.33 -10.06 -6.88
C HIS A 328 0.53 -8.59 -6.46
N PRO A 329 1.42 -7.82 -7.10
CA PRO A 329 1.63 -6.41 -6.76
C PRO A 329 0.33 -5.58 -6.78
N HIS A 330 -0.56 -5.81 -7.74
CA HIS A 330 -1.84 -5.09 -7.81
C HIS A 330 -2.78 -5.42 -6.64
N TRP A 331 -2.61 -6.59 -6.01
CA TRP A 331 -3.33 -6.92 -4.79
C TRP A 331 -2.71 -6.20 -3.59
N ILE A 332 -1.38 -6.27 -3.47
CA ILE A 332 -0.62 -5.72 -2.34
C ILE A 332 -0.74 -4.20 -2.24
N PHE A 333 -0.77 -3.52 -3.39
CA PHE A 333 -0.69 -2.07 -3.48
C PHE A 333 -1.99 -1.39 -3.94
N TYR A 334 -3.12 -2.07 -3.72
CA TYR A 334 -4.47 -1.55 -3.95
C TYR A 334 -4.81 -0.38 -3.02
#